data_AF-A0A1G4YCL7-F1
#
_entry.id   AF-A0A1G4YCL7-F1
#
_cell.length_a   1.000
_cell.length_b   1.000
_cell.length_c   1.000
_cell.angle_alpha   90.00
_cell.angle_beta   90.00
_cell.angle_gamma   90.00
#
_symmetry.space_group_name_H-M   'P 1'
#
loop_
_entity.id
_entity.type
_entity.pdbx_description
1 polymer ?
#
loop_
_entity_poly.entity_id
_entity_poly.type
_entity_poly.pdbx_seq_one_letter_code
_entity_poly.pdbx_strand_id
1 'polypeptide(L)'
;MLPRRVLPGVLPGLSALVLLAGCGGGGPEVVETPYTGGQHTAGPVDYAQTPPVGGPHDPQWADCTGSVYAAPIRPENAVHSLEHGAVWITYDPDRVDADDLAALVGLVEGQQATMLSPYPGQPTPVSLQAWAVQLALDELDTDAVEDFLTEYRLAPDGAPEPGASCEMPDFLDRPLAPGDASNAA
;
A
#
# COMPACT_ATOMS: atom_id res chain seq x y z
N MET A 1 6.78 -14.45 -12.34
CA MET A 1 7.52 -13.21 -12.71
C MET A 1 6.57 -12.25 -13.38
N LEU A 2 6.12 -11.26 -12.62
CA LEU A 2 5.18 -10.23 -13.06
C LEU A 2 5.87 -9.24 -14.04
N PRO A 3 5.19 -8.80 -15.11
CA PRO A 3 5.68 -7.72 -15.96
C PRO A 3 5.85 -6.43 -15.15
N ARG A 4 6.94 -5.69 -15.41
CA ARG A 4 7.32 -4.46 -14.69
C ARG A 4 7.36 -3.25 -15.61
N ARG A 5 6.92 -2.10 -15.10
CA ARG A 5 7.02 -0.80 -15.75
C ARG A 5 7.44 0.29 -14.78
N VAL A 6 8.44 1.08 -15.16
CA VAL A 6 8.91 2.22 -14.35
C VAL A 6 8.29 3.52 -14.86
N LEU A 7 7.67 4.29 -13.98
CA LEU A 7 7.22 5.66 -14.25
C LEU A 7 8.23 6.66 -13.67
N PRO A 8 8.48 7.80 -14.34
CA PRO A 8 9.34 8.85 -13.79
C PRO A 8 8.72 9.42 -12.50
N GLY A 9 9.56 9.65 -11.48
CA GLY A 9 9.12 10.13 -10.16
C GLY A 9 8.35 11.44 -10.23
N VAL A 10 7.23 11.51 -9.50
CA VAL A 10 6.37 12.69 -9.45
C VAL A 10 6.94 13.65 -8.40
N LEU A 11 7.40 14.83 -8.85
CA LEU A 11 7.74 15.92 -7.93
C LEU A 11 6.47 16.43 -7.24
N PRO A 12 6.48 16.69 -5.91
CA PRO A 12 5.33 17.25 -5.23
C PRO A 12 4.97 18.61 -5.87
N GLY A 13 3.72 18.73 -6.34
CA GLY A 13 3.18 19.98 -6.91
C GLY A 13 2.97 20.02 -8.43
N LEU A 14 3.26 18.95 -9.18
CA LEU A 14 2.76 18.80 -10.55
C LEU A 14 1.62 17.77 -10.60
N SER A 15 0.38 18.24 -10.77
CA SER A 15 -0.70 17.40 -11.27
C SER A 15 -0.37 16.93 -12.68
N ALA A 16 0.36 15.83 -12.78
CA ALA A 16 0.51 15.11 -14.03
C ALA A 16 -0.77 14.28 -14.21
N LEU A 17 -1.75 14.83 -14.92
CA LEU A 17 -2.83 14.03 -15.50
C LEU A 17 -2.20 13.13 -16.58
N VAL A 18 -1.61 12.02 -16.15
CA VAL A 18 -1.13 10.97 -17.04
C VAL A 18 -2.35 10.13 -17.41
N LEU A 19 -3.07 10.58 -18.44
CA LEU A 19 -4.05 9.75 -19.14
C LEU A 19 -3.31 8.65 -19.90
N LEU A 20 -3.08 7.52 -19.24
CA LEU A 20 -2.77 6.28 -19.93
C LEU A 20 -4.05 5.71 -20.53
N ALA A 21 -4.40 6.21 -21.72
CA ALA A 21 -5.22 5.43 -22.64
C ALA A 21 -4.35 4.28 -23.18
N GLY A 22 -4.34 3.16 -22.47
CA GLY A 22 -3.79 1.88 -22.94
C GLY A 22 -4.93 0.94 -23.28
N CYS A 23 -4.95 0.44 -24.52
CA CYS A 23 -5.91 -0.54 -25.00
C CYS A 23 -5.90 -1.80 -24.14
N GLY A 24 -7.11 -2.31 -23.83
CA GLY A 24 -7.33 -3.50 -23.00
C GLY A 24 -6.51 -4.73 -23.42
N GLY A 25 -6.10 -5.48 -22.41
CA GLY A 25 -5.37 -6.74 -22.51
C GLY A 25 -3.97 -6.66 -21.90
N GLY A 26 -3.87 -6.55 -20.58
CA GLY A 26 -2.62 -6.68 -19.85
C GLY A 26 -2.90 -7.44 -18.55
N GLY A 27 -2.20 -8.55 -18.32
CA GLY A 27 -2.27 -9.25 -17.04
C GLY A 27 -1.73 -8.37 -15.90
N PRO A 28 -1.63 -8.92 -14.68
CA PRO A 28 -1.12 -8.19 -13.51
C PRO A 28 0.23 -7.52 -13.82
N GLU A 29 0.27 -6.19 -13.82
CA GLU A 29 1.48 -5.39 -14.12
C GLU A 29 1.93 -4.66 -12.86
N VAL A 30 3.23 -4.81 -12.55
CA VAL A 30 3.88 -4.07 -11.48
C VAL A 30 4.36 -2.73 -12.01
N VAL A 31 3.97 -1.66 -11.32
CA VAL A 31 4.41 -0.29 -11.62
C VAL A 31 5.36 0.20 -10.53
N GLU A 32 6.56 0.63 -10.94
CA GLU A 32 7.55 1.23 -10.05
C GLU A 32 7.54 2.76 -10.21
N THR A 33 7.42 3.48 -9.10
CA THR A 33 7.49 4.95 -9.06
C THR A 33 8.45 5.40 -7.96
N PRO A 34 9.60 6.01 -8.29
CA PRO A 34 10.63 6.32 -7.30
C PRO A 34 10.18 7.41 -6.33
N TYR A 35 10.44 7.18 -5.04
CA TYR A 35 10.21 8.12 -3.94
C TYR A 35 11.45 8.23 -3.05
N THR A 36 11.63 9.41 -2.43
CA THR A 36 12.65 9.63 -1.39
C THR A 36 12.05 9.31 -0.02
N GLY A 37 12.75 8.50 0.78
CA GLY A 37 12.35 8.18 2.15
C GLY A 37 12.62 9.28 3.17
N GLY A 38 12.12 9.09 4.39
CA GLY A 38 12.35 9.92 5.58
C GLY A 38 11.64 11.27 5.60
N GLN A 39 10.68 11.48 4.70
CA GLN A 39 9.95 12.74 4.55
C GLN A 39 8.72 12.79 5.49
N HIS A 40 8.95 12.96 6.79
CA HIS A 40 7.86 12.95 7.77
C HIS A 40 7.01 14.24 7.78
N THR A 41 5.70 14.10 7.95
CA THR A 41 4.72 15.17 8.11
C THR A 41 3.54 14.72 8.98
N ALA A 42 3.09 15.56 9.91
CA ALA A 42 1.87 15.31 10.68
C ALA A 42 0.59 15.73 9.93
N GLY A 43 0.73 16.44 8.81
CA GLY A 43 -0.39 16.92 8.00
C GLY A 43 -0.86 15.91 6.95
N PRO A 44 -2.03 16.16 6.33
CA PRO A 44 -2.51 15.35 5.21
C PRO A 44 -1.61 15.51 3.98
N VAL A 45 -1.54 14.46 3.15
CA VAL A 45 -0.73 14.42 1.94
C VAL A 45 -1.59 14.09 0.72
N ASP A 46 -1.50 14.94 -0.31
CA ASP A 46 -2.09 14.67 -1.62
C ASP A 46 -1.16 13.75 -2.44
N TYR A 47 -1.42 12.45 -2.39
CA TYR A 47 -0.63 11.45 -3.10
C TYR A 47 -0.96 11.37 -4.60
N ALA A 48 0.04 10.99 -5.40
CA ALA A 48 -0.13 10.80 -6.84
C ALA A 48 -0.80 9.47 -7.20
N GLN A 49 -0.60 8.42 -6.39
CA GLN A 49 -1.21 7.10 -6.57
C GLN A 49 -2.36 6.90 -5.58
N THR A 50 -3.30 6.04 -5.97
CA THR A 50 -4.44 5.63 -5.16
C THR A 50 -4.54 4.11 -5.24
N PRO A 51 -4.21 3.36 -4.17
CA PRO A 51 -3.57 3.81 -2.93
C PRO A 51 -2.10 4.28 -3.12
N PRO A 52 -1.52 5.04 -2.17
CA PRO A 52 -0.16 5.54 -2.28
C PRO A 52 0.90 4.45 -2.07
N VAL A 53 2.05 4.62 -2.72
CA VAL A 53 3.21 3.70 -2.62
C VAL A 53 4.44 4.35 -1.99
N GLY A 54 4.37 5.60 -1.56
CA GLY A 54 5.53 6.32 -1.03
C GLY A 54 5.33 7.83 -1.03
N GLY A 55 6.35 8.56 -0.58
CA GLY A 55 6.35 10.02 -0.45
C GLY A 55 6.24 10.47 1.00
N PRO A 56 5.91 11.76 1.24
CA PRO A 56 5.76 12.27 2.59
C PRO A 56 4.69 11.50 3.38
N HIS A 57 4.93 11.26 4.67
CA HIS A 57 4.07 10.38 5.46
C HIS A 57 4.17 10.67 6.96
N ASP A 58 3.32 10.06 7.78
CA ASP A 58 3.25 10.36 9.21
C ASP A 58 4.48 9.79 9.93
N PRO A 59 5.06 10.44 10.95
CA PRO A 59 6.14 9.83 11.74
C PRO A 59 5.70 8.63 12.60
N GLN A 60 4.40 8.28 12.65
CA GLN A 60 3.89 7.05 13.25
C GLN A 60 3.43 6.08 12.15
N TRP A 61 3.87 4.83 12.23
CA TRP A 61 3.45 3.77 11.31
C TRP A 61 2.12 3.12 11.71
N ALA A 62 1.43 2.57 10.72
CA ALA A 62 0.34 1.62 10.96
C ALA A 62 0.92 0.26 11.36
N ASP A 63 0.22 -0.48 12.21
CA ASP A 63 0.62 -1.85 12.54
C ASP A 63 0.60 -2.72 11.27
N CYS A 64 1.69 -3.45 11.05
CA CYS A 64 1.89 -4.32 9.89
C CYS A 64 2.37 -5.72 10.31
N THR A 65 1.93 -6.21 11.47
CA THR A 65 2.34 -7.50 12.03
C THR A 65 1.48 -8.68 11.55
N GLY A 66 0.79 -8.51 10.43
CA GLY A 66 -0.26 -9.40 9.93
C GLY A 66 -1.65 -8.85 10.22
N SER A 67 -1.80 -7.54 10.08
CA SER A 67 -2.88 -6.75 10.64
C SER A 67 -4.02 -6.62 9.63
N VAL A 68 -5.22 -7.04 10.04
CA VAL A 68 -6.43 -6.93 9.22
C VAL A 68 -7.32 -5.85 9.80
N TYR A 69 -7.43 -4.74 9.07
CA TYR A 69 -8.25 -3.59 9.46
C TYR A 69 -9.64 -3.71 8.84
N ALA A 70 -10.67 -3.63 9.68
CA ALA A 70 -12.07 -3.68 9.25
C ALA A 70 -12.58 -2.36 8.63
N ALA A 71 -11.80 -1.28 8.72
CA ALA A 71 -12.13 0.05 8.24
C ALA A 71 -10.93 0.67 7.50
N PRO A 72 -11.16 1.68 6.64
CA PRO A 72 -10.07 2.37 5.97
C PRO A 72 -9.14 3.02 6.99
N ILE A 73 -7.85 2.89 6.76
CA ILE A 73 -6.81 3.49 7.60
C ILE A 73 -6.22 4.72 6.93
N ARG A 74 -5.68 5.62 7.74
CA ARG A 74 -5.03 6.84 7.29
C ARG A 74 -3.82 6.51 6.40
N PRO A 75 -3.78 7.00 5.14
CA PRO A 75 -2.72 6.63 4.20
C PRO A 75 -1.32 7.03 4.66
N GLU A 76 -1.17 8.16 5.35
CA GLU A 76 0.14 8.62 5.83
C GLU A 76 0.76 7.65 6.85
N ASN A 77 -0.05 6.98 7.69
CA ASN A 77 0.45 5.96 8.61
C ASN A 77 0.79 4.67 7.86
N ALA A 78 -0.02 4.30 6.86
CA ALA A 78 0.24 3.12 6.04
C ALA A 78 1.51 3.27 5.20
N VAL A 79 1.79 4.46 4.65
CA VAL A 79 3.00 4.72 3.85
C VAL A 79 4.27 4.62 4.69
N HIS A 80 4.24 5.01 5.97
CA HIS A 80 5.38 4.77 6.87
C HIS A 80 5.65 3.26 7.00
N SER A 81 4.62 2.43 7.17
CA SER A 81 4.78 0.98 7.20
C SER A 81 5.45 0.44 5.91
N LEU A 82 5.15 1.04 4.75
CA LEU A 82 5.84 0.70 3.49
C LEU A 82 7.33 1.08 3.54
N GLU A 83 7.69 2.21 4.16
CA GLU A 83 9.10 2.61 4.35
C GLU A 83 9.88 1.57 5.17
N HIS A 84 9.21 0.88 6.09
CA HIS A 84 9.77 -0.23 6.87
C HIS A 84 9.90 -1.55 6.10
N GLY A 85 9.44 -1.58 4.85
CA GLY A 85 9.43 -2.78 3.99
C GLY A 85 8.17 -3.63 4.13
N ALA A 86 7.07 -3.09 4.65
CA ALA A 86 5.79 -3.78 4.65
C ALA A 86 5.14 -3.80 3.26
N VAL A 87 4.22 -4.75 3.08
CA VAL A 87 3.25 -4.74 2.00
C VAL A 87 1.87 -4.38 2.55
N TRP A 88 1.27 -3.35 1.97
CA TRP A 88 -0.12 -2.99 2.22
C TRP A 88 -1.00 -3.56 1.12
N ILE A 89 -1.91 -4.45 1.48
CA ILE A 89 -2.94 -4.96 0.60
C ILE A 89 -4.22 -4.15 0.84
N THR A 90 -4.85 -3.75 -0.25
CA THR A 90 -6.05 -2.91 -0.24
C THR A 90 -7.10 -3.49 -1.17
N TYR A 91 -8.36 -3.31 -0.80
CA TYR A 91 -9.49 -3.76 -1.61
C TYR A 91 -10.60 -2.72 -1.65
N ASP A 92 -11.32 -2.68 -2.78
CA ASP A 92 -12.57 -1.94 -2.88
C ASP A 92 -13.72 -2.80 -2.31
N PRO A 93 -14.34 -2.42 -1.17
CA PRO A 93 -15.39 -3.22 -0.53
C PRO A 93 -16.66 -3.35 -1.39
N ASP A 94 -16.84 -2.50 -2.41
CA ASP A 94 -17.99 -2.60 -3.33
C ASP A 94 -17.72 -3.56 -4.50
N ARG A 95 -16.48 -4.03 -4.68
CA ARG A 95 -16.05 -4.82 -5.85
C ARG A 95 -15.42 -6.17 -5.50
N VAL A 96 -15.08 -6.40 -4.24
CA VAL A 96 -14.53 -7.66 -3.74
C VAL A 96 -15.59 -8.41 -2.95
N ASP A 97 -15.82 -9.67 -3.31
CA ASP A 97 -16.80 -10.50 -2.62
C ASP A 97 -16.24 -11.12 -1.32
N ALA A 98 -17.09 -11.84 -0.59
CA ALA A 98 -16.73 -12.39 0.71
C ALA A 98 -15.68 -13.51 0.62
N ASP A 99 -15.66 -14.29 -0.46
CA ASP A 99 -14.72 -15.40 -0.63
C ASP A 99 -13.33 -14.85 -0.97
N ASP A 100 -13.27 -13.85 -1.87
CA ASP A 100 -12.03 -13.14 -2.21
C ASP A 100 -11.47 -12.38 -0.99
N LEU A 101 -12.34 -11.70 -0.22
CA LEU A 101 -11.92 -11.04 1.01
C LEU A 101 -11.37 -12.05 2.03
N ALA A 102 -12.00 -13.20 2.19
CA ALA A 102 -11.51 -14.26 3.08
C ALA A 102 -10.14 -14.79 2.63
N ALA A 103 -9.90 -14.93 1.33
CA ALA A 103 -8.60 -15.31 0.78
C ALA A 103 -7.52 -14.25 1.09
N LEU A 104 -7.83 -12.96 0.88
CA LEU A 104 -6.92 -11.86 1.25
C LEU A 104 -6.60 -11.83 2.73
N VAL A 105 -7.61 -12.01 3.60
CA VAL A 105 -7.41 -12.11 5.05
C VAL A 105 -6.45 -13.25 5.39
N GLY A 106 -6.64 -14.44 4.80
CA GLY A 106 -5.77 -15.59 5.02
C GLY A 106 -4.31 -15.39 4.60
N LEU A 107 -4.06 -14.52 3.62
CA LEU A 107 -2.70 -14.14 3.18
C LEU A 107 -2.02 -13.14 4.12
N VAL A 108 -2.79 -12.41 4.94
CA VAL A 108 -2.29 -11.34 5.82
C VAL A 108 -2.21 -11.78 7.27
N GLU A 109 -3.20 -12.51 7.79
CA GLU A 109 -3.36 -12.73 9.22
C GLU A 109 -2.11 -13.37 9.86
N GLY A 110 -1.48 -12.67 10.81
CA GLY A 110 -0.26 -13.10 11.49
C GLY A 110 1.01 -13.11 10.63
N GLN A 111 0.96 -12.63 9.38
CA GLN A 111 2.12 -12.47 8.51
C GLN A 111 2.82 -11.14 8.76
N GLN A 112 4.02 -11.21 9.35
CA GLN A 112 4.85 -10.04 9.59
C GLN A 112 5.09 -9.20 8.32
N ALA A 113 5.19 -7.89 8.49
CA ALA A 113 5.37 -6.91 7.42
C ALA A 113 4.28 -6.99 6.34
N THR A 114 3.05 -7.27 6.74
CA THR A 114 1.88 -7.33 5.85
C THR A 114 0.65 -6.79 6.59
N MET A 115 -0.18 -6.04 5.88
CA MET A 115 -1.45 -5.53 6.40
C MET A 115 -2.51 -5.44 5.31
N LEU A 116 -3.77 -5.49 5.71
CA LEU A 116 -4.95 -5.44 4.84
C LEU A 116 -5.93 -4.39 5.34
N SER A 117 -6.43 -3.51 4.46
CA SER A 117 -7.55 -2.62 4.79
C SER A 117 -8.43 -2.30 3.58
N PRO A 118 -9.71 -1.96 3.77
CA PRO A 118 -10.53 -1.46 2.68
C PRO A 118 -10.06 -0.08 2.24
N TYR A 119 -10.10 0.18 0.93
CA TYR A 119 -9.83 1.48 0.32
C TYR A 119 -10.96 1.80 -0.68
N PRO A 120 -12.08 2.38 -0.24
CA PRO A 120 -13.22 2.65 -1.09
C PRO A 120 -12.88 3.54 -2.29
N GLY A 121 -13.31 3.13 -3.48
CA GLY A 121 -13.08 3.89 -4.71
C GLY A 121 -11.68 3.78 -5.30
N GLN A 122 -10.85 2.81 -4.86
CA GLN A 122 -9.60 2.50 -5.55
C GLN A 122 -9.86 2.05 -7.02
N PRO A 123 -8.93 2.32 -7.97
CA PRO A 123 -9.17 2.07 -9.39
C PRO A 123 -9.45 0.61 -9.78
N THR A 124 -8.88 -0.36 -9.05
CA THR A 124 -9.00 -1.81 -9.30
C THR A 124 -9.55 -2.53 -8.06
N PRO A 125 -10.22 -3.69 -8.13
CA PRO A 125 -10.80 -4.33 -6.94
C PRO A 125 -9.77 -4.65 -5.86
N VAL A 126 -8.55 -5.04 -6.25
CA VAL A 126 -7.43 -5.31 -5.33
C VAL A 126 -6.20 -4.53 -5.79
N SER A 127 -5.44 -3.98 -4.83
CA SER A 127 -4.13 -3.40 -5.08
C SER A 127 -3.18 -3.71 -3.94
N LEU A 128 -1.91 -3.91 -4.27
CA LEU A 128 -0.82 -4.15 -3.34
C LEU A 128 0.20 -3.04 -3.48
N GLN A 129 0.68 -2.54 -2.34
CA GLN A 129 1.67 -1.48 -2.27
C GLN A 129 2.86 -1.99 -1.46
N ALA A 130 4.05 -1.83 -2.03
CA ALA A 130 5.31 -1.78 -1.30
C ALA A 130 5.93 -0.41 -1.56
N TRP A 131 7.00 -0.04 -0.85
CA TRP A 131 7.63 1.25 -1.10
C TRP A 131 8.03 1.39 -2.58
N ALA A 132 7.57 2.47 -3.22
CA ALA A 132 7.78 2.78 -4.63
C ALA A 132 7.21 1.75 -5.63
N VAL A 133 6.39 0.78 -5.20
CA VAL A 133 5.91 -0.31 -6.06
C VAL A 133 4.42 -0.54 -5.88
N GLN A 134 3.67 -0.61 -6.99
CA GLN A 134 2.26 -0.96 -7.00
C GLN A 134 2.01 -2.20 -7.87
N LEU A 135 1.14 -3.09 -7.40
CA LEU A 135 0.44 -4.05 -8.24
C LEU A 135 -1.06 -3.74 -8.16
N ALA A 136 -1.71 -3.65 -9.31
CA ALA A 136 -3.15 -3.42 -9.42
C ALA A 136 -3.78 -4.60 -10.16
N LEU A 137 -4.85 -5.17 -9.59
CA LEU A 137 -5.47 -6.39 -10.06
C LEU A 137 -6.96 -6.15 -10.35
N ASP A 138 -7.39 -6.38 -11.59
CA ASP A 138 -8.80 -6.26 -12.01
C ASP A 138 -9.71 -7.37 -11.45
N GLU A 139 -9.11 -8.48 -10.99
CA GLU A 139 -9.72 -9.60 -10.28
C GLU A 139 -8.70 -10.18 -9.29
N LEU A 140 -9.13 -10.87 -8.24
CA LEU A 140 -8.20 -11.48 -7.30
C LEU A 140 -7.43 -12.63 -7.98
N ASP A 141 -6.12 -12.47 -8.10
CA ASP A 141 -5.16 -13.51 -8.48
C ASP A 141 -4.23 -13.77 -7.28
N THR A 142 -4.50 -14.85 -6.54
CA THR A 142 -3.74 -15.20 -5.33
C THR A 142 -2.28 -15.54 -5.65
N ASP A 143 -2.01 -16.15 -6.80
CA ASP A 143 -0.63 -16.47 -7.20
C ASP A 143 0.16 -15.17 -7.45
N ALA A 144 -0.48 -14.16 -8.07
CA ALA A 144 0.13 -12.84 -8.25
C ALA A 144 0.36 -12.10 -6.92
N VAL A 145 -0.56 -12.24 -5.95
CA VAL A 145 -0.39 -11.69 -4.59
C VAL A 145 0.81 -12.34 -3.89
N GLU A 146 0.92 -13.67 -3.94
CA GLU A 146 2.04 -14.41 -3.33
C GLU A 146 3.38 -14.09 -4.00
N ASP A 147 3.41 -13.98 -5.33
CA ASP A 147 4.59 -13.54 -6.10
C ASP A 147 5.04 -12.14 -5.64
N PHE A 148 4.10 -11.21 -5.46
CA PHE A 148 4.38 -9.86 -4.98
C PHE A 148 4.91 -9.84 -3.55
N LEU A 149 4.25 -10.56 -2.64
CA LEU A 149 4.69 -10.68 -1.25
C LEU A 149 6.08 -11.30 -1.14
N THR A 150 6.39 -12.30 -1.98
CA THR A 150 7.71 -12.94 -2.01
C THR A 150 8.80 -11.98 -2.47
N GLU A 151 8.52 -11.14 -3.46
CA GLU A 151 9.50 -10.23 -4.06
C GLU A 151 9.75 -8.97 -3.21
N TYR A 152 8.69 -8.36 -2.67
CA TYR A 152 8.78 -7.00 -2.12
C TYR A 152 8.74 -6.91 -0.60
N ARG A 153 8.15 -7.89 0.10
CA ARG A 153 8.05 -7.88 1.56
C ARG A 153 9.43 -8.03 2.19
N LEU A 154 9.83 -7.06 3.00
CA LEU A 154 11.14 -7.02 3.66
C LEU A 154 12.32 -7.20 2.69
N ALA A 155 12.14 -6.78 1.43
CA ALA A 155 13.20 -6.82 0.44
C ALA A 155 14.37 -5.92 0.91
N PRO A 156 15.63 -6.43 0.99
CA PRO A 156 16.75 -5.70 1.59
C PRO A 156 17.06 -4.32 1.00
N ASP A 157 16.74 -4.12 -0.28
CA ASP A 157 16.93 -2.85 -1.00
C ASP A 157 15.58 -2.29 -1.53
N GLY A 158 14.46 -2.84 -1.06
CA GLY A 158 13.11 -2.51 -1.56
C GLY A 158 12.45 -1.32 -0.87
N ALA A 159 12.96 -0.88 0.28
CA ALA A 159 12.44 0.23 1.04
C ALA A 159 13.58 1.06 1.68
N PRO A 160 13.34 2.30 2.13
CA PRO A 160 14.36 3.12 2.78
C PRO A 160 14.82 2.60 4.15
N GLU A 161 13.94 1.97 4.94
CA GLU A 161 14.24 1.47 6.28
C GLU A 161 13.83 -0.01 6.46
N PRO A 162 14.32 -0.92 5.61
CA PRO A 162 13.82 -2.29 5.54
C PRO A 162 14.07 -3.04 6.86
N GLY A 163 13.00 -3.61 7.42
CA GLY A 163 13.06 -4.40 8.66
C GLY A 163 13.01 -3.57 9.95
N ALA A 164 12.75 -2.25 9.86
CA ALA A 164 12.34 -1.46 11.01
C ALA A 164 11.03 -2.01 11.62
N SER A 165 10.76 -1.65 12.88
CA SER A 165 9.61 -2.20 13.60
C SER A 165 8.31 -1.86 12.90
N CYS A 166 7.51 -2.89 12.65
CA CYS A 166 6.15 -2.79 12.11
C CYS A 166 5.07 -2.87 13.20
N GLU A 167 5.47 -3.10 14.46
CA GLU A 167 4.55 -3.27 15.59
C GLU A 167 4.12 -1.91 16.13
N MET A 168 2.81 -1.66 16.12
CA MET A 168 2.15 -0.47 16.66
C MET A 168 0.80 -0.83 17.30
N PRO A 169 0.79 -1.42 18.52
CA PRO A 169 -0.44 -1.92 19.13
C PRO A 169 -1.50 -0.82 19.35
N ASP A 170 -1.07 0.41 19.63
CA ASP A 170 -1.97 1.56 19.82
C ASP A 170 -2.71 1.93 18.53
N PHE A 171 -2.04 1.85 17.37
CA PHE A 171 -2.68 2.08 16.07
C PHE A 171 -3.60 0.91 15.70
N LEU A 172 -3.22 -0.32 16.03
CA LEU A 172 -4.08 -1.49 15.80
C LEU A 172 -5.38 -1.42 16.62
N ASP A 173 -5.32 -0.99 17.88
CA ASP A 173 -6.49 -0.80 18.74
C ASP A 173 -7.36 0.38 18.28
N ARG A 174 -6.71 1.46 17.80
CA ARG A 174 -7.36 2.73 17.47
C ARG A 174 -6.83 3.30 16.16
N PRO A 175 -7.15 2.66 15.01
CA PRO A 175 -6.65 3.12 13.72
C PRO A 175 -7.21 4.50 13.40
N LEU A 176 -6.36 5.37 12.87
CA LEU A 176 -6.78 6.65 12.32
C LEU A 176 -7.44 6.41 10.97
N ALA A 177 -8.54 7.11 10.70
CA ALA A 177 -9.22 7.09 9.41
C ALA A 177 -8.58 8.09 8.43
N PRO A 178 -8.83 7.95 7.11
CA PRO A 178 -8.44 8.97 6.14
C PRO A 178 -8.95 10.36 6.52
N GLY A 179 -8.02 11.33 6.60
CA GLY A 179 -8.33 12.73 6.97
C GLY A 179 -8.29 13.04 8.47
N ASP A 180 -8.12 12.04 9.34
CA ASP A 180 -7.88 12.29 10.76
C ASP A 180 -6.55 13.02 10.97
N ALA A 181 -6.49 13.81 12.05
CA ALA A 181 -5.24 14.44 12.47
C ALA A 181 -4.25 13.40 13.00
N SER A 182 -2.97 13.64 12.75
CA SER A 182 -1.89 12.86 13.36
C SER A 182 -1.97 12.88 14.89
N ASN A 183 -1.60 11.76 15.50
CA ASN A 183 -1.38 11.62 16.93
C ASN A 183 0.12 11.73 17.31
N ALA A 184 1.00 12.00 16.34
CA ALA A 184 2.41 12.24 16.59
C ALA A 184 2.59 13.55 17.38
N ALA A 185 3.16 13.43 18.59
CA ALA A 185 3.42 14.55 19.49
C ALA A 185 4.70 15.33 19.15
#